data_AF-K0TQ31-F1
#
_entry.id   AF-K0TQ31-F1
#
_cell.length_a   1.000
_cell.length_b   1.000
_cell.length_c   1.000
_cell.angle_alpha   90.00
_cell.angle_beta   90.00
_cell.angle_gamma   90.00
#
_symmetry.space_group_name_H-M   'P 1'
#
loop_
_entity.id
_entity.type
_entity.pdbx_description
1 polymer ?
#
loop_
_entity_poly.entity_id
_entity_poly.type
_entity_poly.pdbx_seq_one_letter_code
_entity_poly.pdbx_strand_id
1 'polypeptide(L)'
;MSCLFCFSGDKLSPEERKGKYGDVWGQYADNDEAFKVKLCGAPCAEPCCWIGSMVCWPCGQYKLRYMVLNHQEPGSGWKNYTCCQGLFGGCCCIQPGNLGEESCPQLCMCLEGCCCAGMAVSASQGVIMNQYNLGLDSDDVRLIRCNNCLQFLAIFASCLNICIDFDGDDAIVSLLNLIADVTFCCVSGCMTARTYHEVKIREKEAPENFRMQR
;
A
#
# COMPACT_ATOMS: atom_id res chain seq x y z
N MET A 1 17.21 3.84 10.00
CA MET A 1 15.93 3.10 10.15
C MET A 1 16.10 1.80 9.41
N SER A 2 16.19 0.70 10.17
CA SER A 2 17.04 -0.44 9.79
C SER A 2 16.34 -1.80 9.78
N CYS A 3 15.02 -1.83 9.59
CA CYS A 3 14.25 -3.08 9.75
C CYS A 3 14.28 -4.01 8.52
N LEU A 4 14.78 -3.57 7.37
CA LEU A 4 14.73 -4.34 6.11
C LEU A 4 16.10 -4.77 5.56
N PHE A 5 17.20 -4.52 6.29
CA PHE A 5 18.56 -4.84 5.81
C PHE A 5 18.82 -6.35 5.66
N CYS A 6 18.00 -7.20 6.28
CA CYS A 6 18.13 -8.66 6.17
C CYS A 6 17.70 -9.21 4.80
N PHE A 7 16.96 -8.44 4.00
CA PHE A 7 16.49 -8.84 2.68
C PHE A 7 17.29 -8.12 1.58
N SER A 8 17.62 -8.85 0.50
CA SER A 8 18.27 -8.24 -0.65
C SER A 8 17.36 -7.17 -1.27
N GLY A 9 17.96 -6.09 -1.77
CA GLY A 9 17.29 -5.04 -2.55
C GLY A 9 17.42 -5.22 -4.06
N ASP A 10 18.00 -6.33 -4.52
CA ASP A 10 18.15 -6.62 -5.96
C ASP A 10 16.78 -6.80 -6.63
N LYS A 11 16.65 -6.41 -7.90
CA LYS A 11 15.41 -6.52 -8.70
C LYS A 11 14.76 -7.91 -8.56
N LEU A 12 13.42 -7.95 -8.59
CA LEU A 12 12.65 -9.18 -8.50
C LEU A 12 13.02 -10.16 -9.62
N SER A 13 13.44 -11.36 -9.23
CA SER A 13 13.72 -12.45 -10.18
C SER A 13 12.42 -12.94 -10.85
N PRO A 14 12.49 -13.57 -12.05
CA PRO A 14 11.30 -14.04 -12.76
C PRO A 14 10.44 -15.03 -11.97
N GLU A 15 11.04 -15.81 -11.07
CA GLU A 15 10.33 -16.74 -10.20
C GLU A 15 9.61 -16.02 -9.05
N GLU A 16 10.19 -14.94 -8.51
CA GLU A 16 9.55 -14.10 -7.48
C GLU A 16 8.37 -13.28 -8.03
N ARG A 17 8.28 -13.12 -9.36
CA ARG A 17 7.15 -12.48 -10.03
C ARG A 17 5.95 -13.42 -10.20
N LYS A 18 6.10 -14.74 -10.01
CA LYS A 18 5.00 -15.68 -10.18
C LYS A 18 4.08 -15.69 -8.97
N GLY A 19 2.78 -15.51 -9.18
CA GLY A 19 1.73 -15.68 -8.16
C GLY A 19 0.80 -14.47 -8.05
N LYS A 20 -0.31 -14.61 -7.31
CA LYS A 20 -1.43 -13.64 -7.30
C LYS A 20 -1.00 -12.18 -7.06
N TYR A 21 -0.02 -11.94 -6.19
CA TYR A 21 0.52 -10.59 -5.93
C TYR A 21 1.77 -10.28 -6.77
N GLY A 22 2.54 -11.30 -7.17
CA GLY A 22 3.70 -11.14 -8.03
C GLY A 22 3.31 -10.67 -9.44
N ASP A 23 2.18 -11.15 -9.97
CA ASP A 23 1.67 -10.74 -11.29
C ASP A 23 1.26 -9.26 -11.30
N VAL A 24 0.67 -8.76 -10.20
CA VAL A 24 0.23 -7.37 -10.05
C VAL A 24 1.42 -6.40 -10.02
N TRP A 25 2.51 -6.78 -9.35
CA TRP A 25 3.69 -5.93 -9.22
C TRP A 25 4.77 -6.19 -10.27
N GLY A 26 4.73 -7.36 -10.91
CA GLY A 26 5.70 -7.79 -11.92
C GLY A 26 5.73 -6.88 -13.14
N GLN A 27 4.61 -6.24 -13.47
CA GLN A 27 4.52 -5.25 -14.55
C GLN A 27 5.35 -3.97 -14.27
N TYR A 28 5.64 -3.67 -13.01
CA TYR A 28 6.44 -2.51 -12.61
C TYR A 28 7.90 -2.85 -12.31
N ALA A 29 8.28 -4.14 -12.35
CA ALA A 29 9.61 -4.59 -11.92
C ALA A 29 10.73 -4.14 -12.88
N ASP A 30 10.41 -3.86 -14.15
CA ASP A 30 11.37 -3.48 -15.19
C ASP A 30 11.37 -1.98 -15.50
N ASN A 31 10.54 -1.20 -14.82
CA ASN A 31 10.50 0.26 -15.00
C ASN A 31 11.73 0.93 -14.37
N ASP A 32 12.36 1.84 -15.12
CA ASP A 32 13.57 2.55 -14.67
C ASP A 32 13.27 3.84 -13.89
N GLU A 33 12.06 4.40 -14.02
CA GLU A 33 11.63 5.59 -13.30
C GLU A 33 11.25 5.24 -11.85
N ALA A 34 11.76 6.00 -10.88
CA ALA A 34 11.53 5.75 -9.46
C ALA A 34 10.71 6.88 -8.81
N PHE A 35 10.16 6.63 -7.63
CA PHE A 35 9.57 7.69 -6.80
C PHE A 35 10.62 8.75 -6.46
N LYS A 36 10.20 10.03 -6.37
CA LYS A 36 11.11 11.13 -6.01
C LYS A 36 11.70 10.96 -4.61
N VAL A 37 10.93 10.34 -3.71
CA VAL A 37 11.34 10.02 -2.34
C VAL A 37 11.27 8.52 -2.13
N LYS A 38 12.38 7.92 -1.68
CA LYS A 38 12.44 6.52 -1.28
C LYS A 38 11.54 6.26 -0.08
N LEU A 39 11.08 5.02 0.08
CA LEU A 39 10.19 4.63 1.18
C LEU A 39 10.75 4.99 2.56
N CYS A 40 12.05 4.74 2.81
CA CYS A 40 12.69 5.12 4.08
C CYS A 40 12.86 6.64 4.29
N GLY A 41 12.79 7.44 3.21
CA GLY A 41 12.88 8.90 3.27
C GLY A 41 11.52 9.59 3.45
N ALA A 42 10.42 8.87 3.25
CA ALA A 42 9.07 9.43 3.30
C ALA A 42 8.71 10.07 4.66
N PRO A 43 9.08 9.49 5.82
CA PRO A 43 8.82 10.13 7.12
C PRO A 43 9.52 11.49 7.28
N CYS A 44 10.69 11.66 6.68
CA CYS A 44 11.44 12.92 6.73
C CYS A 44 10.89 13.97 5.75
N ALA A 45 10.35 13.54 4.61
CA ALA A 45 9.80 14.44 3.59
C ALA A 45 8.40 14.96 3.96
N GLU A 46 7.54 14.10 4.52
CA GLU A 46 6.16 14.44 4.91
C GLU A 46 5.82 13.88 6.31
N PRO A 47 6.46 14.38 7.39
CA PRO A 47 6.29 13.84 8.74
C PRO A 47 4.85 13.92 9.26
N CYS A 48 4.13 14.99 8.91
CA CYS A 48 2.73 15.16 9.32
C CYS A 48 1.80 14.15 8.62
N CYS A 49 2.06 13.83 7.35
CA CYS A 49 1.28 12.82 6.62
C CYS A 49 1.57 11.42 7.18
N TRP A 50 2.84 11.14 7.49
CA TRP A 50 3.27 9.89 8.09
C TRP A 50 2.61 9.64 9.46
N ILE A 51 2.71 10.59 10.39
CA ILE A 51 2.08 10.46 11.72
C ILE A 51 0.55 10.42 11.60
N GLY A 52 -0.03 11.28 10.75
CA GLY A 52 -1.49 11.34 10.57
C GLY A 52 -2.08 10.04 10.03
N SER A 53 -1.38 9.38 9.10
CA SER A 53 -1.80 8.08 8.56
C SER A 53 -1.59 6.93 9.54
N MET A 54 -0.59 7.01 10.43
CA MET A 54 -0.43 6.02 11.51
C MET A 54 -1.55 6.12 12.56
N VAL A 55 -2.01 7.33 12.90
CA VAL A 55 -3.00 7.55 13.96
C VAL A 55 -4.44 7.36 13.46
N CYS A 56 -4.78 7.90 12.29
CA CYS A 56 -6.06 7.64 11.63
C CYS A 56 -5.84 7.08 10.23
N TRP A 57 -5.67 5.76 10.16
CA TRP A 57 -5.48 5.04 8.91
C TRP A 57 -6.56 5.33 7.86
N PRO A 58 -7.87 5.18 8.18
CA PRO A 58 -8.91 5.34 7.17
C PRO A 58 -9.00 6.79 6.69
N CYS A 59 -8.77 7.77 7.58
CA CYS A 59 -8.75 9.19 7.22
C CYS A 59 -7.63 9.51 6.23
N GLY A 60 -6.43 9.00 6.52
CA GLY A 60 -5.24 9.18 5.67
C GLY A 60 -5.47 8.60 4.27
N GLN A 61 -6.02 7.38 4.20
CA GLN A 61 -6.32 6.74 2.93
C GLN A 61 -7.44 7.44 2.17
N TYR A 62 -8.54 7.81 2.84
CA TYR A 62 -9.65 8.52 2.20
C TYR A 62 -9.17 9.80 1.51
N LYS A 63 -8.37 10.61 2.23
CA LYS A 63 -7.81 11.84 1.68
C LYS A 63 -6.83 11.55 0.55
N LEU A 64 -5.90 10.61 0.73
CA LEU A 64 -4.91 10.25 -0.29
C LEU A 64 -5.59 9.76 -1.57
N ARG A 65 -6.57 8.85 -1.46
CA ARG A 65 -7.30 8.31 -2.61
C ARG A 65 -8.00 9.41 -3.38
N TYR A 66 -8.69 10.33 -2.69
CA TYR A 66 -9.32 11.47 -3.35
C TYR A 66 -8.32 12.31 -4.13
N MET A 67 -7.14 12.59 -3.56
CA MET A 67 -6.09 13.35 -4.25
C MET A 67 -5.54 12.58 -5.45
N VAL A 68 -5.27 11.29 -5.30
CA VAL A 68 -4.78 10.43 -6.39
C VAL A 68 -5.77 10.34 -7.55
N LEU A 69 -7.07 10.21 -7.27
CA LEU A 69 -8.13 10.17 -8.29
C LEU A 69 -8.23 11.48 -9.06
N ASN A 70 -8.25 12.61 -8.35
CA ASN A 70 -8.27 13.93 -8.98
C ASN A 70 -6.96 14.27 -9.70
N HIS A 71 -5.86 13.62 -9.32
CA HIS A 71 -4.58 13.74 -10.01
C HIS A 71 -4.54 12.92 -11.31
N GLN A 72 -5.25 11.79 -11.35
CA GLN A 72 -5.43 10.99 -12.55
C GLN A 72 -6.35 11.69 -13.55
N GLU A 73 -7.51 12.16 -13.10
CA GLU A 73 -8.45 12.94 -13.90
C GLU A 73 -8.96 14.15 -13.10
N PRO A 74 -8.50 15.37 -13.43
CA PRO A 74 -8.91 16.60 -12.75
C PRO A 74 -10.43 16.79 -12.75
N GLY A 75 -11.02 17.00 -11.56
CA GLY A 75 -12.46 17.23 -11.41
C GLY A 75 -13.34 15.97 -11.41
N SER A 76 -12.74 14.78 -11.52
CA SER A 76 -13.48 13.50 -11.44
C SER A 76 -14.02 13.20 -10.04
N GLY A 77 -13.39 13.73 -8.99
CA GLY A 77 -13.78 13.52 -7.60
C GLY A 77 -13.72 12.04 -7.21
N TRP A 78 -14.89 11.44 -7.01
CA TRP A 78 -15.06 10.02 -6.66
C TRP A 78 -15.62 9.17 -7.81
N LYS A 79 -15.81 9.73 -9.00
CA LYS A 79 -16.46 9.01 -10.12
C LYS A 79 -15.63 7.81 -10.61
N ASN A 80 -14.30 7.92 -10.54
CA ASN A 80 -13.38 6.87 -10.98
C ASN A 80 -12.90 5.98 -9.83
N TYR A 81 -13.63 5.99 -8.71
CA TYR A 81 -13.30 5.12 -7.60
C TYR A 81 -13.77 3.69 -7.89
N THR A 82 -12.82 2.77 -7.85
CA THR A 82 -13.07 1.33 -7.78
C THR A 82 -12.38 0.76 -6.53
N CYS A 83 -12.99 -0.21 -5.85
CA CYS A 83 -12.46 -0.85 -4.65
C CYS A 83 -11.07 -1.43 -4.94
N CYS A 84 -10.08 -1.04 -4.13
CA CYS A 84 -8.68 -1.40 -4.34
C CYS A 84 -8.17 -1.11 -5.77
N GLN A 85 -8.82 -0.21 -6.49
CA GLN A 85 -8.64 0.12 -7.91
C GLN A 85 -8.58 -1.06 -8.87
N GLY A 86 -9.20 -2.18 -8.50
CA GLY A 86 -9.13 -3.42 -9.27
C GLY A 86 -7.72 -4.03 -9.37
N LEU A 87 -6.71 -3.48 -8.68
CA LEU A 87 -5.34 -4.03 -8.67
C LEU A 87 -5.32 -5.41 -8.04
N PHE A 88 -6.08 -5.59 -6.96
CA PHE A 88 -6.16 -6.85 -6.25
C PHE A 88 -7.42 -7.58 -6.68
N GLY A 89 -7.25 -8.73 -7.34
CA GLY A 89 -8.37 -9.59 -7.72
C GLY A 89 -9.19 -9.96 -6.48
N GLY A 90 -10.51 -9.99 -6.65
CA GLY A 90 -11.46 -10.24 -5.58
C GLY A 90 -11.15 -11.47 -4.71
N CYS A 91 -11.61 -11.43 -3.47
CA CYS A 91 -11.62 -12.61 -2.60
C CYS A 91 -13.06 -13.15 -2.54
N CYS A 92 -13.25 -14.37 -3.04
CA CYS A 92 -14.57 -15.01 -3.10
C CYS A 92 -15.63 -14.12 -3.79
N CYS A 93 -16.66 -13.71 -3.04
CA CYS A 93 -17.80 -12.92 -3.52
C CYS A 93 -17.50 -11.41 -3.61
N ILE A 94 -16.37 -10.94 -3.06
CA ILE A 94 -15.98 -9.53 -3.07
C ILE A 94 -15.16 -9.28 -4.32
N GLN A 95 -15.82 -8.85 -5.40
CA GLN A 95 -15.20 -8.49 -6.66
C GLN A 95 -15.16 -6.96 -6.78
N PRO A 96 -13.98 -6.35 -6.99
CA PRO A 96 -13.88 -4.92 -7.31
C PRO A 96 -14.79 -4.55 -8.47
N GLY A 97 -15.53 -3.45 -8.35
CA GLY A 97 -16.49 -2.96 -9.34
C GLY A 97 -17.93 -3.49 -9.16
N ASN A 98 -18.15 -4.51 -8.34
CA ASN A 98 -19.49 -5.10 -8.10
C ASN A 98 -20.03 -4.85 -6.67
N LEU A 99 -19.36 -4.00 -5.88
CA LEU A 99 -19.72 -3.72 -4.47
C LEU A 99 -20.66 -2.52 -4.28
N GLY A 100 -21.34 -2.06 -5.36
CA GLY A 100 -22.17 -0.85 -5.31
C GLY A 100 -21.35 0.45 -5.24
N GLU A 101 -20.10 0.38 -5.70
CA GLU A 101 -19.09 1.44 -5.64
C GLU A 101 -19.52 2.67 -6.44
N GLU A 102 -20.26 2.47 -7.54
CA GLU A 102 -20.84 3.55 -8.35
C GLU A 102 -21.89 4.38 -7.58
N SER A 103 -22.63 3.74 -6.67
CA SER A 103 -23.71 4.39 -5.92
C SER A 103 -23.20 5.11 -4.67
N CYS A 104 -22.20 4.55 -3.97
CA CYS A 104 -21.67 5.09 -2.71
C CYS A 104 -20.14 4.86 -2.58
N PRO A 105 -19.31 5.54 -3.39
CA PRO A 105 -17.85 5.33 -3.41
C PRO A 105 -17.17 5.73 -2.10
N GLN A 106 -17.69 6.73 -1.39
CA GLN A 106 -17.13 7.22 -0.13
C GLN A 106 -17.24 6.18 0.99
N LEU A 107 -18.41 5.51 1.11
CA LEU A 107 -18.60 4.46 2.11
C LEU A 107 -17.74 3.25 1.79
N CYS A 108 -17.66 2.88 0.51
CA CYS A 108 -16.80 1.79 0.07
C CYS A 108 -15.32 2.10 0.39
N MET A 109 -14.85 3.33 0.16
CA MET A 109 -13.49 3.76 0.52
C MET A 109 -13.24 3.72 2.04
N CYS A 110 -14.22 4.11 2.86
CA CYS A 110 -14.10 3.96 4.32
C CYS A 110 -13.99 2.49 4.74
N LEU A 111 -14.80 1.61 4.14
CA LEU A 111 -14.74 0.17 4.39
C LEU A 111 -13.43 -0.45 3.90
N GLU A 112 -12.92 -0.02 2.73
CA GLU A 112 -11.61 -0.42 2.21
C GLU A 112 -10.49 0.00 3.17
N GLY A 113 -10.54 1.23 3.67
CA GLY A 113 -9.59 1.74 4.66
C GLY A 113 -9.63 0.99 5.99
N CYS A 114 -10.82 0.59 6.46
CA CYS A 114 -10.98 -0.11 7.74
C CYS A 114 -10.70 -1.61 7.67
N CYS A 115 -11.19 -2.30 6.63
CA CYS A 115 -11.14 -3.76 6.53
C CYS A 115 -9.96 -4.27 5.69
N CYS A 116 -9.44 -3.42 4.79
CA CYS A 116 -8.48 -3.79 3.76
C CYS A 116 -7.31 -2.80 3.68
N ALA A 117 -6.88 -2.28 4.84
CA ALA A 117 -5.89 -1.21 5.00
C ALA A 117 -4.64 -1.35 4.09
N GLY A 118 -4.06 -2.55 4.03
CA GLY A 118 -2.85 -2.81 3.24
C GLY A 118 -3.09 -2.78 1.72
N MET A 119 -4.24 -3.30 1.28
CA MET A 119 -4.65 -3.22 -0.12
C MET A 119 -5.00 -1.79 -0.51
N ALA A 120 -5.62 -1.02 0.38
CA ALA A 120 -5.98 0.37 0.15
C ALA A 120 -4.76 1.25 -0.17
N VAL A 121 -3.72 1.13 0.64
CA VAL A 121 -2.45 1.85 0.42
C VAL A 121 -1.78 1.42 -0.86
N SER A 122 -1.68 0.11 -1.03
CA SER A 122 -1.00 -0.47 -2.19
C SER A 122 -1.68 -0.05 -3.49
N ALA A 123 -3.02 -0.06 -3.52
CA ALA A 123 -3.79 0.38 -4.67
C ALA A 123 -3.69 1.89 -4.90
N SER A 124 -3.60 2.72 -3.85
CA SER A 124 -3.41 4.17 -4.00
C SER A 124 -2.05 4.49 -4.63
N GLN A 125 -1.01 3.79 -4.19
CA GLN A 125 0.31 3.87 -4.79
C GLN A 125 0.33 3.32 -6.22
N GLY A 126 -0.33 2.19 -6.46
CA GLY A 126 -0.39 1.52 -7.75
C GLY A 126 -0.98 2.40 -8.87
N VAL A 127 -1.97 3.24 -8.56
CA VAL A 127 -2.51 4.21 -9.54
C VAL A 127 -1.42 5.18 -10.02
N ILE A 128 -0.63 5.73 -9.10
CA ILE A 128 0.46 6.66 -9.43
C ILE A 128 1.58 5.94 -10.18
N MET A 129 1.90 4.71 -9.78
CA MET A 129 2.88 3.89 -10.49
C MET A 129 2.44 3.61 -11.92
N ASN A 130 1.16 3.30 -12.14
CA ASN A 130 0.60 3.07 -13.46
C ASN A 130 0.59 4.35 -14.31
N GLN A 131 0.19 5.47 -13.72
CA GLN A 131 0.08 6.76 -14.43
C GLN A 131 1.43 7.27 -14.94
N TYR A 132 2.51 7.03 -14.19
CA TYR A 132 3.85 7.54 -14.49
C TYR A 132 4.85 6.46 -14.86
N ASN A 133 4.38 5.23 -15.04
CA ASN A 133 5.20 4.05 -15.29
C ASN A 133 6.40 3.93 -14.33
N LEU A 134 6.14 4.14 -13.03
CA LEU A 134 7.15 4.04 -11.98
C LEU A 134 7.44 2.57 -11.67
N GLY A 135 8.70 2.30 -11.33
CA GLY A 135 9.19 1.01 -10.91
C GLY A 135 9.25 0.83 -9.40
N LEU A 136 9.65 -0.38 -9.02
CA LEU A 136 9.85 -0.75 -7.63
C LEU A 136 11.23 -0.33 -7.15
N ASP A 137 11.27 0.40 -6.03
CA ASP A 137 12.53 0.73 -5.39
C ASP A 137 13.11 -0.48 -4.63
N SER A 138 14.39 -0.42 -4.29
CA SER A 138 15.06 -1.42 -3.45
C SER A 138 14.34 -1.67 -2.12
N ASP A 139 13.68 -0.64 -1.57
CA ASP A 139 12.93 -0.75 -0.32
C ASP A 139 11.59 -1.48 -0.53
N ASP A 140 10.94 -1.28 -1.68
CA ASP A 140 9.71 -2.01 -2.04
C ASP A 140 10.01 -3.50 -2.22
N VAL A 141 11.12 -3.83 -2.89
CA VAL A 141 11.53 -5.24 -3.07
C VAL A 141 11.82 -5.91 -1.73
N ARG A 142 12.53 -5.22 -0.83
CA ARG A 142 12.78 -5.71 0.52
C ARG A 142 11.49 -5.94 1.30
N LEU A 143 10.52 -5.03 1.15
CA LEU A 143 9.23 -5.16 1.81
C LEU A 143 8.44 -6.37 1.28
N ILE A 144 8.43 -6.59 -0.03
CA ILE A 144 7.80 -7.76 -0.66
C ILE A 144 8.43 -9.05 -0.12
N ARG A 145 9.76 -9.14 -0.09
CA ARG A 145 10.49 -10.31 0.44
C ARG A 145 10.22 -10.54 1.93
N CYS A 146 10.17 -9.46 2.71
CA CYS A 146 9.82 -9.51 4.13
C CYS A 146 8.40 -10.04 4.33
N ASN A 147 7.42 -9.53 3.59
CA ASN A 147 6.03 -9.98 3.67
C ASN A 147 5.87 -11.47 3.32
N ASN A 148 6.55 -11.95 2.28
CA ASN A 148 6.55 -13.37 1.92
C ASN A 148 7.18 -14.25 3.02
N CYS A 149 8.28 -13.77 3.64
CA CYS A 149 8.91 -14.46 4.77
C CYS A 149 7.98 -14.53 5.99
N LEU A 150 7.30 -13.44 6.33
CA LEU A 150 6.33 -13.38 7.43
C LEU A 150 5.13 -14.30 7.20
N GLN A 151 4.60 -14.36 5.97
CA GLN A 151 3.50 -15.28 5.63
C GLN A 151 3.93 -16.74 5.77
N PHE A 152 5.15 -17.09 5.32
CA PHE A 152 5.70 -18.43 5.51
C PHE A 152 5.83 -18.77 7.00
N LEU A 153 6.36 -17.85 7.81
CA LEU A 153 6.48 -18.02 9.25
C LEU A 153 5.11 -18.15 9.93
N ALA A 154 4.11 -17.39 9.50
CA ALA A 154 2.75 -17.45 10.05
C ALA A 154 2.08 -18.81 9.76
N ILE A 155 2.29 -19.37 8.57
CA ILE A 155 1.81 -20.72 8.22
C ILE A 155 2.49 -21.76 9.12
N PHE A 156 3.82 -21.70 9.27
CA PHE A 156 4.56 -22.60 10.16
C PHE A 156 4.12 -22.48 11.62
N ALA A 157 3.96 -21.25 12.13
CA ALA A 157 3.48 -21.00 13.48
C ALA A 157 2.06 -21.53 13.69
N SER A 158 1.17 -21.38 12.71
CA SER A 158 -0.20 -21.90 12.78
C SER A 158 -0.22 -23.44 12.80
N CYS A 159 0.62 -24.08 11.98
CA CYS A 159 0.78 -25.53 12.01
C CYS A 159 1.35 -26.03 13.35
N LEU A 160 2.31 -25.31 13.93
CA LEU A 160 2.88 -25.64 15.24
C LEU A 160 1.85 -25.46 16.36
N ASN A 161 1.04 -24.41 16.31
CA ASN A 161 0.00 -24.15 17.31
C ASN A 161 -1.11 -25.23 17.29
N ILE A 162 -1.42 -25.81 16.13
CA ILE A 162 -2.33 -26.97 16.04
C ILE A 162 -1.70 -28.24 16.64
N CYS A 163 -0.37 -28.37 16.55
CA CYS A 163 0.35 -29.57 17.00
C CYS A 163 0.75 -29.54 18.48
N ILE A 164 0.78 -28.36 19.10
CA ILE A 164 1.24 -28.19 20.49
C ILE A 164 0.24 -27.28 21.21
N ASP A 165 -0.57 -27.87 22.09
CA ASP A 165 -1.51 -27.16 22.97
C ASP A 165 -0.71 -26.36 24.01
N PHE A 166 -0.33 -25.13 23.67
CA PHE A 166 0.46 -24.24 24.51
C PHE A 166 -0.47 -23.39 25.38
N ASP A 167 -0.85 -23.91 26.53
CA ASP A 167 -1.78 -23.30 27.51
C ASP A 167 -1.20 -22.08 28.29
N GLY A 168 -0.07 -21.49 27.86
CA GLY A 168 0.76 -20.62 28.72
C GLY A 168 1.34 -19.31 28.16
N ASP A 169 1.18 -18.99 26.87
CA ASP A 169 1.98 -17.93 26.21
C ASP A 169 1.16 -16.78 25.56
N ASP A 170 -0.05 -16.51 26.06
CA ASP A 170 -0.90 -15.41 25.59
C ASP A 170 -0.18 -14.05 25.56
N ALA A 171 0.75 -13.82 26.49
CA ALA A 171 1.54 -12.59 26.55
C ALA A 171 2.56 -12.46 25.40
N ILE A 172 3.21 -13.56 25.00
CA ILE A 172 4.19 -13.57 23.91
C ILE A 172 3.47 -13.40 22.56
N VAL A 173 2.35 -14.09 22.37
CA VAL A 173 1.52 -13.96 21.17
C VAL A 173 0.99 -12.53 21.03
N SER A 174 0.52 -11.93 22.14
CA SER A 174 0.06 -10.54 22.15
C SER A 174 1.17 -9.55 21.82
N LEU A 175 2.40 -9.77 22.33
CA LEU A 175 3.56 -8.93 22.01
C LEU A 175 3.96 -9.03 20.53
N LEU A 176 3.94 -10.24 19.96
CA LEU A 176 4.23 -10.46 18.55
C LEU A 176 3.20 -9.77 17.64
N ASN A 177 1.91 -9.87 17.98
CA ASN A 177 0.84 -9.17 17.27
C ASN A 177 1.02 -7.64 17.36
N LEU A 178 1.35 -7.11 18.53
CA LEU A 178 1.63 -5.67 18.69
C LEU A 178 2.81 -5.20 17.83
N ILE A 179 3.90 -5.99 17.78
CA ILE A 179 5.06 -5.65 16.94
C ILE A 179 4.68 -5.69 15.46
N ALA A 180 3.87 -6.67 15.04
CA ALA A 180 3.38 -6.78 13.68
C ALA A 180 2.50 -5.58 13.31
N ASP A 181 1.56 -5.19 14.18
CA ASP A 181 0.68 -4.04 13.98
C ASP A 181 1.46 -2.72 13.90
N VAL A 182 2.41 -2.50 14.81
CA VAL A 182 3.27 -1.30 14.80
C VAL A 182 4.10 -1.25 13.51
N THR A 183 4.68 -2.39 13.11
CA THR A 183 5.47 -2.49 11.87
C THR A 183 4.59 -2.20 10.66
N PHE A 184 3.40 -2.79 10.61
CA PHE A 184 2.42 -2.53 9.56
C PHE A 184 2.07 -1.05 9.50
N CYS A 185 1.67 -0.42 10.60
CA CYS A 185 1.37 1.01 10.67
C CYS A 185 2.53 1.89 10.19
N CYS A 186 3.77 1.57 10.58
CA CYS A 186 4.95 2.33 10.17
C CYS A 186 5.19 2.25 8.66
N VAL A 187 5.25 1.03 8.10
CA VAL A 187 5.50 0.79 6.68
C VAL A 187 4.42 1.42 5.82
N SER A 188 3.18 1.17 6.21
CA SER A 188 2.02 1.58 5.45
C SER A 188 1.85 3.12 5.52
N GLY A 189 2.19 3.75 6.66
CA GLY A 189 2.35 5.20 6.77
C GLY A 189 3.44 5.74 5.84
N CYS A 190 4.59 5.06 5.72
CA CYS A 190 5.66 5.46 4.80
C CYS A 190 5.20 5.41 3.33
N MET A 191 4.49 4.36 2.93
CA MET A 191 3.93 4.25 1.58
C MET A 191 2.94 5.39 1.30
N THR A 192 2.04 5.66 2.25
CA THR A 192 1.06 6.75 2.15
C THR A 192 1.73 8.11 2.01
N ALA A 193 2.72 8.41 2.87
CA ALA A 193 3.46 9.67 2.84
C ALA A 193 4.26 9.83 1.54
N ARG A 194 4.87 8.75 1.04
CA ARG A 194 5.58 8.75 -0.26
C ARG A 194 4.63 9.12 -1.40
N THR A 195 3.50 8.42 -1.52
CA THR A 195 2.52 8.69 -2.58
C THR A 195 1.95 10.10 -2.46
N TYR A 196 1.68 10.57 -1.25
CA TYR A 196 1.22 11.94 -1.01
C TYR A 196 2.24 12.98 -1.51
N HIS A 197 3.52 12.78 -1.19
CA HIS A 197 4.59 13.67 -1.62
C HIS A 197 4.75 13.69 -3.14
N GLU A 198 4.66 12.52 -3.77
CA GLU A 198 4.76 12.36 -5.22
C GLU A 198 3.65 13.14 -5.94
N VAL A 199 2.39 12.96 -5.51
CA VAL A 199 1.25 13.72 -6.06
C VAL A 199 1.49 15.22 -5.90
N LYS A 200 1.86 15.67 -4.70
CA LYS A 200 2.08 17.10 -4.39
C LYS A 200 3.21 17.72 -5.22
N ILE A 201 4.31 17.01 -5.46
CA ILE A 201 5.39 17.50 -6.33
C ILE A 201 4.90 17.62 -7.76
N ARG A 202 4.27 16.56 -8.28
CA ARG A 202 3.82 16.54 -9.68
C ARG A 202 2.70 17.55 -9.95
N GLU A 203 1.86 17.84 -8.97
CA GLU A 203 0.90 18.95 -9.03
C GLU A 203 1.58 20.32 -9.13
N LYS A 204 2.67 20.52 -8.38
CA LYS A 204 3.48 21.75 -8.46
C LYS A 204 4.29 21.87 -9.75
N GLU A 205 4.54 20.77 -10.43
CA GLU A 205 5.20 20.74 -11.74
C GLU A 205 4.20 20.81 -12.90
N ALA A 206 2.92 20.51 -12.65
CA ALA A 206 1.88 20.56 -13.68
C ALA A 206 1.69 22.00 -14.23
N PRO A 207 1.55 22.16 -15.55
CA PRO A 207 1.38 23.47 -16.18
C PRO A 207 0.09 24.17 -15.70
N GLU A 208 0.13 25.50 -15.68
CA GLU A 208 -0.82 26.38 -14.98
C GLU A 208 -2.29 26.21 -15.41
N ASN A 209 -2.50 25.80 -16.67
CA ASN A 209 -3.81 25.48 -17.25
C ASN A 209 -4.53 24.29 -16.57
N PHE A 210 -3.80 23.32 -16.03
CA PHE A 210 -4.36 22.17 -15.28
C PHE A 210 -4.55 22.47 -13.78
N ARG A 211 -4.06 23.61 -13.28
CA ARG A 211 -4.30 24.06 -11.90
C ARG A 211 -5.61 24.83 -11.78
N MET A 212 -6.03 25.53 -12.84
CA MET A 212 -7.25 26.34 -12.85
C MET A 212 -8.54 25.55 -13.12
N GLN A 213 -8.44 24.30 -13.60
CA GLN A 213 -9.60 23.42 -13.81
C GLN A 213 -9.93 22.55 -12.58
N ARG A 214 -9.24 22.75 -11.46
CA ARG A 214 -9.40 22.00 -10.21
C ARG A 214 -10.03 22.85 -9.11
#